data_AF-A0A0B8QXR6-F1
#
_entry.id   AF-A0A0B8QXR6-F1
#
_cell.length_a   1.000
_cell.length_b   1.000
_cell.length_c   1.000
_cell.angle_alpha   90.00
_cell.angle_beta   90.00
_cell.angle_gamma   90.00
#
_symmetry.space_group_name_H-M   'P 1'
#
loop_
_entity.id
_entity.type
_entity.pdbx_description
1 polymer ?
#
loop_
_entity_poly.entity_id
_entity_poly.type
_entity_poly.pdbx_seq_one_letter_code
_entity_poly.pdbx_strand_id
1 'polypeptide(L)'
;MAPTRELAIQIHRDAESLIASTGLKAALAYGGESYDKQLAEIQNGVDVLIGTTGRIIDFYKQRVFNLHYIQAVVLDEADRMFDLGFIKDIRFLFRRMPEPSDRLNMLFSATLSYRVQELAFEHMSTPEHVVVEPEQKTGQRIQEELFHPSNEDKMALLLTLIEEEWPDKASSLLTLSTNVSLFGVTSLQTVTELVYLLVIFLRRSVSVSWSNSLRVTLISWLLPMLPLVVYTSHR
;
A
#
# COMPACT_ATOMS: atom_id res chain seq x y z
N MET A 1 -8.42 -11.56 -4.63
CA MET A 1 -7.16 -11.50 -3.87
C MET A 1 -6.56 -10.12 -4.05
N ALA A 2 -5.98 -9.55 -3.00
CA ALA A 2 -5.36 -8.22 -2.99
C ALA A 2 -3.92 -8.28 -2.43
N PRO A 3 -3.01 -7.33 -2.75
CA PRO A 3 -1.65 -7.32 -2.23
C PRO A 3 -1.56 -6.80 -0.80
N THR A 4 -2.47 -5.91 -0.40
CA THR A 4 -2.43 -5.19 0.89
C THR A 4 -3.69 -5.42 1.71
N ARG A 5 -3.57 -5.20 3.03
CA ARG A 5 -4.69 -5.30 3.96
C ARG A 5 -5.75 -4.25 3.64
N GLU A 6 -5.29 -3.04 3.37
CA GLU A 6 -6.12 -1.86 3.15
C GLU A 6 -7.02 -2.06 1.93
N LEU A 7 -6.46 -2.56 0.83
CA LEU A 7 -7.23 -2.88 -0.38
C LEU A 7 -8.21 -4.04 -0.12
N ALA A 8 -7.79 -5.09 0.59
CA ALA A 8 -8.69 -6.19 0.91
C ALA A 8 -9.91 -5.75 1.73
N ILE A 9 -9.72 -4.85 2.69
CA ILE A 9 -10.81 -4.26 3.50
C ILE A 9 -11.74 -3.42 2.62
N GLN A 10 -11.19 -2.61 1.70
CA GLN A 10 -11.98 -1.80 0.77
C GLN A 10 -12.86 -2.69 -0.12
N ILE A 11 -12.26 -3.70 -0.77
CA ILE A 11 -12.99 -4.66 -1.62
C ILE A 11 -14.07 -5.38 -0.82
N HIS A 12 -13.80 -5.78 0.42
CA HIS A 12 -14.79 -6.43 1.28
C HIS A 12 -15.97 -5.52 1.59
N ARG A 13 -15.71 -4.27 1.96
CA ARG A 13 -16.76 -3.29 2.25
C ARG A 13 -17.66 -3.06 1.03
N ASP A 14 -17.07 -2.95 -0.16
CA ASP A 14 -17.81 -2.78 -1.40
C ASP A 14 -18.61 -4.05 -1.74
N ALA A 15 -18.01 -5.22 -1.56
CA ALA A 15 -18.67 -6.51 -1.75
C ALA A 15 -19.88 -6.69 -0.81
N GLU A 16 -19.78 -6.32 0.46
CA GLU A 16 -20.90 -6.38 1.42
C GLU A 16 -22.11 -5.59 0.92
N SER A 17 -21.89 -4.39 0.37
CA SER A 17 -22.97 -3.59 -0.21
C SER A 17 -23.61 -4.26 -1.42
N LEU A 18 -22.84 -5.00 -2.22
CA LEU A 18 -23.33 -5.68 -3.43
C LEU A 18 -24.07 -6.98 -3.10
N ILE A 19 -23.67 -7.70 -2.06
CA ILE A 19 -24.25 -9.00 -1.69
C ILE A 19 -25.39 -8.90 -0.67
N ALA A 20 -25.65 -7.72 -0.11
CA ALA A 20 -26.63 -7.52 0.97
C ALA A 20 -28.03 -8.12 0.67
N SER A 21 -28.46 -8.17 -0.59
CA SER A 21 -29.75 -8.71 -1.02
C SER A 21 -29.69 -10.08 -1.70
N THR A 22 -28.51 -10.70 -1.83
CA THR A 22 -28.33 -11.95 -2.58
C THR A 22 -28.36 -13.18 -1.68
N GLY A 23 -28.12 -13.01 -0.37
CA GLY A 23 -27.96 -14.10 0.59
C GLY A 23 -26.57 -14.75 0.56
N LEU A 24 -25.66 -14.26 -0.30
CA LEU A 24 -24.27 -14.71 -0.33
C LEU A 24 -23.51 -14.22 0.90
N LYS A 25 -22.53 -15.00 1.34
CA LYS A 25 -21.64 -14.67 2.46
C LYS A 25 -20.25 -14.34 1.94
N ALA A 26 -19.74 -13.17 2.35
CA ALA A 26 -18.34 -12.82 2.17
C ALA A 26 -17.57 -12.98 3.48
N ALA A 27 -16.29 -13.32 3.40
CA ALA A 27 -15.37 -13.32 4.54
C ALA A 27 -14.07 -12.62 4.15
N LEU A 28 -13.38 -12.10 5.16
CA LEU A 28 -12.18 -11.29 4.98
C LEU A 28 -10.94 -11.92 5.64
N ALA A 29 -9.88 -12.12 4.87
CA ALA A 29 -8.67 -12.81 5.29
C ALA A 29 -7.41 -11.96 5.07
N TYR A 30 -6.82 -11.41 6.13
CA TYR A 30 -5.57 -10.66 6.06
C TYR A 30 -4.76 -10.73 7.37
N GLY A 31 -3.49 -10.33 7.32
CA GLY A 31 -2.58 -10.34 8.49
C GLY A 31 -2.76 -9.15 9.45
N GLY A 32 -2.51 -9.36 10.75
CA GLY A 32 -2.61 -8.29 11.77
C GLY A 32 -3.95 -8.22 12.49
N GLU A 33 -4.84 -9.19 12.25
CA GLU A 33 -6.09 -9.40 13.00
C GLU A 33 -6.11 -10.84 13.57
N SER A 34 -7.01 -11.08 14.54
CA SER A 34 -7.19 -12.37 15.20
C SER A 34 -7.42 -13.49 14.19
N TYR A 35 -6.46 -14.41 14.16
CA TYR A 35 -6.47 -15.58 13.28
C TYR A 35 -7.70 -16.46 13.50
N ASP A 36 -8.02 -16.77 14.75
CA ASP A 36 -9.12 -17.67 15.12
C ASP A 36 -10.49 -17.14 14.70
N LYS A 37 -10.68 -15.80 14.71
CA LYS A 37 -11.92 -15.18 14.24
C LYS A 37 -12.12 -15.39 12.75
N GLN A 38 -11.10 -15.08 11.95
CA GLN A 38 -11.12 -15.28 10.49
C GLN A 38 -11.28 -16.77 10.15
N LEU A 39 -10.62 -17.65 10.90
CA LEU A 39 -10.75 -19.10 10.73
C LEU A 39 -12.19 -19.57 10.97
N ALA A 40 -12.79 -19.17 12.09
CA ALA A 40 -14.16 -19.56 12.43
C ALA A 40 -15.17 -19.05 11.40
N GLU A 41 -15.00 -17.83 10.90
CA GLU A 41 -15.85 -17.25 9.86
C GLU A 41 -15.81 -18.07 8.56
N ILE A 42 -14.60 -18.43 8.09
CA ILE A 42 -14.44 -19.24 6.88
C ILE A 42 -15.01 -20.66 7.09
N GLN A 43 -14.81 -21.26 8.26
CA GLN A 43 -15.31 -22.60 8.59
C GLN A 43 -16.83 -22.66 8.69
N ASN A 44 -17.50 -21.56 9.03
CA ASN A 44 -18.97 -21.46 9.04
C ASN A 44 -19.58 -21.45 7.62
N GLY A 45 -18.73 -21.48 6.58
CA GLY A 45 -19.13 -21.49 5.18
C GLY A 45 -19.17 -20.07 4.60
N VAL A 46 -18.41 -19.88 3.52
CA VAL A 46 -18.27 -18.63 2.79
C VAL A 46 -18.43 -18.87 1.29
N ASP A 47 -19.11 -17.97 0.59
CA ASP A 47 -19.28 -18.00 -0.85
C ASP A 47 -18.21 -17.14 -1.56
N VAL A 48 -17.82 -16.02 -0.94
CA VAL A 48 -16.83 -15.07 -1.46
C VAL A 48 -15.72 -14.83 -0.44
N LEU A 49 -14.51 -15.33 -0.72
CA LEU A 49 -13.35 -15.08 0.14
C LEU A 49 -12.51 -13.92 -0.42
N ILE A 50 -12.41 -12.85 0.36
CA ILE A 50 -11.63 -11.64 0.02
C ILE A 50 -10.45 -11.58 0.98
N GLY A 51 -9.26 -11.22 0.49
CA GLY A 51 -8.11 -11.23 1.36
C GLY A 51 -6.77 -11.00 0.70
N THR A 52 -5.75 -10.86 1.54
CA THR A 52 -4.36 -10.78 1.09
C THR A 52 -3.85 -12.13 0.62
N THR A 53 -3.06 -12.13 -0.44
CA THR A 53 -2.52 -13.36 -1.04
C THR A 53 -1.83 -14.25 0.00
N GLY A 54 -0.99 -13.67 0.86
CA GLY A 54 -0.29 -14.40 1.92
C GLY A 54 -1.23 -15.13 2.90
N ARG A 55 -2.30 -14.46 3.38
CA ARG A 55 -3.23 -15.06 4.35
C ARG A 55 -4.13 -16.12 3.72
N ILE A 56 -4.58 -15.90 2.49
CA ILE A 56 -5.36 -16.89 1.74
C ILE A 56 -4.55 -18.19 1.55
N ILE A 57 -3.27 -18.07 1.21
CA ILE A 57 -2.40 -19.22 1.01
C ILE A 57 -2.14 -19.96 2.32
N ASP A 58 -1.96 -19.23 3.41
CA ASP A 58 -1.80 -19.82 4.73
C ASP A 58 -3.01 -20.68 5.11
N PHE A 59 -4.22 -20.12 5.04
CA PHE A 59 -5.46 -20.86 5.26
C PHE A 59 -5.64 -22.05 4.32
N TYR A 60 -5.27 -21.90 3.05
CA TYR A 60 -5.30 -23.00 2.10
C TYR A 60 -4.31 -24.12 2.48
N LYS A 61 -3.06 -23.79 2.84
CA LYS A 61 -2.04 -24.76 3.26
C LYS A 61 -2.46 -25.51 4.52
N GLN A 62 -3.19 -24.84 5.42
CA GLN A 62 -3.78 -25.44 6.61
C GLN A 62 -5.07 -26.23 6.33
N ARG A 63 -5.50 -26.31 5.07
CA ARG A 63 -6.70 -27.04 4.62
C ARG A 63 -8.00 -26.51 5.24
N VAL A 64 -8.06 -25.21 5.51
CA VAL A 64 -9.27 -24.54 6.03
C VAL A 64 -10.39 -24.56 5.00
N PHE A 65 -10.06 -24.41 3.73
CA PHE A 65 -10.98 -24.49 2.60
C PHE A 65 -10.32 -25.25 1.44
N ASN A 66 -11.13 -25.60 0.44
CA ASN A 66 -10.64 -26.18 -0.82
C ASN A 66 -11.01 -25.30 -2.01
N LEU A 67 -10.30 -25.48 -3.12
CA LEU A 67 -10.47 -24.65 -4.33
C LEU A 67 -11.14 -25.40 -5.49
N HIS A 68 -11.56 -26.65 -5.29
CA HIS A 68 -12.03 -27.52 -6.38
C HIS A 68 -13.34 -27.05 -7.03
N TYR A 69 -14.09 -26.19 -6.36
CA TYR A 69 -15.38 -25.68 -6.84
C TYR A 69 -15.37 -24.18 -7.10
N ILE A 70 -14.19 -23.55 -7.17
CA ILE A 70 -14.12 -22.11 -7.42
C ILE A 70 -14.58 -21.81 -8.86
N GLN A 71 -15.56 -20.94 -8.98
CA GLN A 71 -16.14 -20.54 -10.27
C GLN A 71 -15.53 -19.23 -10.79
N ALA A 72 -14.99 -18.40 -9.90
CA ALA A 72 -14.38 -17.13 -10.25
C ALA A 72 -13.18 -16.82 -9.35
N VAL A 73 -12.13 -16.25 -9.94
CA VAL A 73 -10.99 -15.71 -9.20
C VAL A 73 -10.59 -14.35 -9.76
N VAL A 74 -10.33 -13.42 -8.86
CA VAL A 74 -9.94 -12.04 -9.18
C VAL A 74 -8.59 -11.74 -8.52
N LEU A 75 -7.65 -11.23 -9.31
CA LEU A 75 -6.42 -10.60 -8.83
C LEU A 75 -6.55 -9.10 -9.01
N ASP A 76 -6.50 -8.35 -7.91
CA ASP A 76 -6.45 -6.89 -7.95
C ASP A 76 -5.04 -6.39 -7.64
N GLU A 77 -4.61 -5.31 -8.29
CA GLU A 77 -3.22 -4.81 -8.26
C GLU A 77 -2.17 -5.92 -8.47
N ALA A 78 -2.30 -6.65 -9.58
CA ALA A 78 -1.46 -7.82 -9.83
C ALA A 78 0.03 -7.47 -9.92
N ASP A 79 0.41 -6.38 -10.59
CA ASP A 79 1.77 -5.85 -10.61
C ASP A 79 2.35 -5.66 -9.20
N ARG A 80 1.57 -5.10 -8.28
CA ARG A 80 1.99 -4.96 -6.88
C ARG A 80 2.21 -6.31 -6.19
N MET A 81 1.39 -7.32 -6.48
CA MET A 81 1.63 -8.68 -5.98
C MET A 81 2.94 -9.28 -6.51
N PHE A 82 3.35 -8.94 -7.75
CA PHE A 82 4.65 -9.34 -8.29
C PHE A 82 5.80 -8.67 -7.55
N ASP A 83 5.71 -7.38 -7.28
CA ASP A 83 6.74 -6.61 -6.55
C ASP A 83 6.96 -7.16 -5.13
N LEU A 84 5.87 -7.59 -4.49
CA LEU A 84 5.91 -8.23 -3.16
C LEU A 84 6.36 -9.69 -3.19
N GLY A 85 6.59 -10.26 -4.39
CA GLY A 85 7.10 -11.63 -4.55
C GLY A 85 6.05 -12.73 -4.48
N PHE A 86 4.75 -12.41 -4.52
CA PHE A 86 3.67 -13.39 -4.40
C PHE A 86 3.41 -14.24 -5.66
N ILE A 87 4.16 -14.05 -6.74
CA ILE A 87 3.94 -14.77 -8.01
C ILE A 87 3.96 -16.30 -7.86
N LYS A 88 4.94 -16.85 -7.13
CA LYS A 88 5.04 -18.32 -6.94
C LYS A 88 3.83 -18.87 -6.19
N ASP A 89 3.36 -18.07 -5.26
CA ASP A 89 2.27 -18.31 -4.34
C ASP A 89 0.91 -18.26 -5.08
N ILE A 90 0.72 -17.29 -5.98
CA ILE A 90 -0.45 -17.21 -6.87
C ILE A 90 -0.49 -18.40 -7.83
N ARG A 91 0.63 -18.70 -8.50
CA ARG A 91 0.75 -19.89 -9.37
C ARG A 91 0.46 -21.18 -8.62
N PHE A 92 0.89 -21.28 -7.37
CA PHE A 92 0.62 -22.43 -6.51
C PHE A 92 -0.88 -22.64 -6.30
N LEU A 93 -1.64 -21.57 -6.03
CA LEU A 93 -3.10 -21.63 -5.88
C LEU A 93 -3.79 -21.94 -7.21
N PHE A 94 -3.41 -21.27 -8.30
CA PHE A 94 -4.06 -21.44 -9.59
C PHE A 94 -3.97 -22.87 -10.14
N ARG A 95 -2.85 -23.56 -9.89
CA ARG A 95 -2.68 -24.99 -10.24
C ARG A 95 -3.56 -25.95 -9.43
N ARG A 96 -4.31 -25.46 -8.44
CA ARG A 96 -5.19 -26.23 -7.55
C ARG A 96 -6.66 -25.84 -7.70
N MET A 97 -6.95 -24.92 -8.62
CA MET A 97 -8.29 -24.57 -9.05
C MET A 97 -8.70 -25.47 -10.24
N PRO A 98 -9.99 -25.55 -10.61
CA PRO A 98 -10.45 -26.15 -11.88
C PRO A 98 -9.70 -25.55 -13.06
N GLU A 99 -9.72 -26.18 -14.23
CA GLU A 99 -9.00 -25.64 -15.40
C GLU A 99 -9.46 -24.21 -15.76
N PRO A 100 -8.61 -23.38 -16.39
CA PRO A 100 -8.97 -22.01 -16.77
C PRO A 100 -10.20 -21.89 -17.67
N SER A 101 -10.57 -22.95 -18.40
CA SER A 101 -11.80 -23.01 -19.22
C SER A 101 -13.08 -23.12 -18.40
N ASP A 102 -12.98 -23.60 -17.16
CA ASP A 102 -14.13 -23.96 -16.32
C ASP A 102 -14.39 -22.92 -15.21
N ARG A 103 -13.61 -21.83 -15.19
CA ARG A 103 -13.72 -20.75 -14.21
C ARG A 103 -13.45 -19.39 -14.85
N LEU A 104 -14.10 -18.36 -14.33
CA LEU A 104 -13.80 -16.97 -14.69
C LEU A 104 -12.51 -16.51 -14.00
N ASN A 105 -11.56 -16.01 -14.77
CA ASN A 105 -10.32 -15.42 -14.25
C ASN A 105 -10.30 -13.94 -14.62
N MET A 106 -10.12 -13.06 -13.64
CA MET A 106 -9.99 -11.62 -13.84
C MET A 106 -8.68 -11.14 -13.22
N LEU A 107 -7.94 -10.30 -13.94
CA LEU A 107 -6.71 -9.70 -13.49
C LEU A 107 -6.77 -8.20 -13.75
N PHE A 108 -6.63 -7.43 -12.69
CA PHE A 108 -6.54 -5.98 -12.72
C PHE A 108 -5.11 -5.58 -12.34
N SER A 109 -4.54 -4.66 -13.12
CA SER A 109 -3.17 -4.20 -12.93
C SER A 109 -3.05 -2.80 -13.52
N ALA A 110 -2.37 -1.90 -12.82
CA ALA A 110 -2.09 -0.57 -13.34
C ALA A 110 -1.04 -0.64 -14.45
N THR A 111 -0.11 -1.58 -14.35
CA THR A 111 0.93 -1.82 -15.35
C THR A 111 0.82 -3.22 -15.96
N LEU A 112 1.03 -3.31 -17.28
CA LEU A 112 1.08 -4.58 -18.00
C LEU A 112 2.53 -5.02 -18.24
N SER A 113 3.28 -5.23 -17.15
CA SER A 113 4.63 -5.79 -17.26
C SER A 113 4.61 -7.18 -17.91
N TYR A 114 5.72 -7.60 -18.52
CA TYR A 114 5.84 -8.93 -19.14
C TYR A 114 5.45 -10.06 -18.18
N ARG A 115 5.77 -9.92 -16.89
CA ARG A 115 5.47 -10.94 -15.87
C ARG A 115 3.97 -11.06 -15.59
N VAL A 116 3.26 -9.93 -15.57
CA VAL A 116 1.80 -9.90 -15.42
C VAL A 116 1.13 -10.53 -16.64
N GLN A 117 1.62 -10.22 -17.84
CA GLN A 117 1.12 -10.82 -19.09
C GLN A 117 1.38 -12.33 -19.14
N GLU A 118 2.54 -12.79 -18.69
CA GLU A 118 2.88 -14.22 -18.59
C GLU A 118 1.89 -14.95 -17.67
N LEU A 119 1.57 -14.40 -16.50
CA LEU A 119 0.59 -14.99 -15.59
C LEU A 119 -0.80 -15.06 -16.19
N ALA A 120 -1.24 -14.01 -16.90
CA ALA A 120 -2.51 -14.01 -17.61
C ALA A 120 -2.54 -15.09 -18.70
N PHE A 121 -1.49 -15.19 -19.51
CA PHE A 121 -1.38 -16.19 -20.58
C PHE A 121 -1.38 -17.63 -20.05
N GLU A 122 -0.70 -17.89 -18.93
CA GLU A 122 -0.61 -19.23 -18.32
C GLU A 122 -1.93 -19.70 -17.72
N HIS A 123 -2.77 -18.78 -17.24
CA HIS A 123 -3.86 -19.13 -16.33
C HIS A 123 -5.24 -18.56 -16.70
N MET A 124 -5.37 -17.96 -17.88
CA MET A 124 -6.64 -17.51 -18.44
C MET A 124 -6.93 -18.23 -19.76
N SER A 125 -8.19 -18.59 -19.98
CA SER A 125 -8.65 -19.13 -21.26
C SER A 125 -9.11 -18.00 -22.17
N THR A 126 -8.33 -17.68 -23.21
CA THR A 126 -8.63 -16.63 -24.21
C THR A 126 -9.04 -15.29 -23.59
N PRO A 127 -8.12 -14.60 -22.88
CA PRO A 127 -8.44 -13.36 -22.17
C PRO A 127 -8.75 -12.20 -23.13
N GLU A 128 -9.81 -11.44 -22.81
CA GLU A 128 -10.05 -10.14 -23.43
C GLU A 128 -9.21 -9.07 -22.74
N HIS A 129 -8.44 -8.32 -23.51
CA HIS A 129 -7.61 -7.23 -23.00
C HIS A 129 -8.40 -5.92 -23.05
N VAL A 130 -8.79 -5.42 -21.88
CA VAL A 130 -9.41 -4.11 -21.72
C VAL A 130 -8.37 -3.12 -21.20
N VAL A 131 -8.03 -2.14 -22.03
CA VAL A 131 -7.13 -1.04 -21.63
C VAL A 131 -7.98 0.22 -21.49
N VAL A 132 -8.00 0.77 -20.28
CA VAL A 132 -8.63 2.07 -20.02
C VAL A 132 -7.53 3.12 -20.09
N GLU A 133 -7.47 3.86 -21.19
CA GLU A 133 -6.61 5.03 -21.27
C GLU A 133 -7.24 6.15 -20.42
N PRO A 134 -6.49 6.83 -19.54
CA PRO A 134 -7.02 7.96 -18.80
C PRO A 134 -7.37 9.09 -19.78
N GLU A 135 -8.61 9.60 -19.72
CA GLU A 135 -9.09 10.72 -20.56
C GLU A 135 -8.23 11.98 -20.45
N GLN A 136 -7.49 12.11 -19.36
CA GLN A 136 -6.51 13.17 -19.09
C GLN A 136 -5.27 12.53 -18.48
N LYS A 137 -4.09 12.78 -19.04
CA LYS A 137 -2.83 12.45 -18.35
C LYS A 137 -2.74 13.35 -17.11
N THR A 138 -3.11 12.83 -15.93
CA THR A 138 -3.09 13.54 -14.64
C THR A 138 -1.72 14.13 -14.29
N GLY A 139 -0.65 13.73 -14.98
CA GLY A 139 0.69 14.30 -14.86
C GLY A 139 0.85 15.75 -15.36
N GLN A 140 -0.13 16.36 -16.04
CA GLN A 140 0.00 17.78 -16.41
C GLN A 140 -0.20 18.75 -15.22
N ARG A 141 -0.66 18.28 -14.05
CA ARG A 141 -0.88 19.13 -12.86
C ARG A 141 0.15 18.94 -11.74
N ILE A 142 1.11 18.02 -11.90
CA ILE A 142 2.19 17.83 -10.93
C ILE A 142 3.40 18.58 -11.46
N GLN A 143 3.85 19.60 -10.76
CA GLN A 143 5.15 20.23 -10.99
C GLN A 143 6.18 19.46 -10.18
N GLU A 144 7.14 18.88 -10.88
CA GLU A 144 8.25 18.16 -10.27
C GLU A 144 9.51 19.03 -10.38
N GLU A 145 10.08 19.40 -9.24
CA GLU A 145 11.33 20.17 -9.19
C GLU A 145 12.42 19.36 -8.49
N LEU A 146 13.59 19.29 -9.13
CA LEU A 146 14.74 18.58 -8.62
C LEU A 146 15.81 19.59 -8.18
N PHE A 147 16.16 19.53 -6.89
CA PHE A 147 17.25 20.34 -6.33
C PHE A 147 18.48 19.47 -6.05
N HIS A 148 19.66 20.04 -6.30
CA HIS A 148 20.95 19.39 -6.04
C HIS A 148 21.78 20.13 -4.97
N PRO A 149 21.28 20.23 -3.72
CA PRO A 149 22.06 20.83 -2.63
C PRO A 149 23.20 19.90 -2.18
N SER A 150 24.25 20.50 -1.63
CA SER A 150 25.21 19.75 -0.82
C SER A 150 24.53 19.19 0.44
N ASN A 151 25.12 18.21 1.12
CA ASN A 151 24.53 17.68 2.36
C ASN A 151 24.34 18.74 3.44
N GLU A 152 25.23 19.73 3.49
CA GLU A 152 25.20 20.83 4.45
C GLU A 152 24.07 21.83 4.13
N ASP A 153 23.78 22.03 2.85
CA ASP A 153 22.80 23.01 2.37
C ASP A 153 21.37 22.45 2.30
N LYS A 154 21.17 21.14 2.42
CA LYS A 154 19.85 20.49 2.34
C LYS A 154 18.84 21.05 3.33
N MET A 155 19.27 21.32 4.55
CA MET A 155 18.39 21.85 5.60
C MET A 155 18.03 23.32 5.33
N ALA A 156 19.01 24.12 4.90
CA ALA A 156 18.78 25.50 4.53
C ALA A 156 17.80 25.59 3.35
N LEU A 157 17.99 24.77 2.30
CA LEU A 157 17.08 24.69 1.17
C LEU A 157 15.67 24.28 1.59
N LEU A 158 15.51 23.27 2.46
CA LEU A 158 14.20 22.86 2.96
C LEU A 158 13.49 24.01 3.67
N LEU A 159 14.21 24.74 4.53
CA LEU A 159 13.64 25.89 5.25
C LEU A 159 13.20 26.98 4.28
N THR A 160 14.03 27.30 3.27
CA THR A 160 13.67 28.27 2.23
C THR A 160 12.44 27.83 1.44
N LEU A 161 12.36 26.56 1.01
CA LEU A 161 11.19 26.04 0.29
C LEU A 161 9.93 26.08 1.16
N ILE A 162 10.03 25.77 2.46
CA ILE A 162 8.90 25.88 3.39
C ILE A 162 8.48 27.34 3.59
N GLU A 163 9.41 28.29 3.60
CA GLU A 163 9.09 29.72 3.76
C GLU A 163 8.46 30.33 2.49
N GLU A 164 8.93 29.94 1.30
CA GLU A 164 8.44 30.46 0.02
C GLU A 164 7.12 29.80 -0.43
N GLU A 165 6.96 28.49 -0.21
CA GLU A 165 5.88 27.67 -0.78
C GLU A 165 4.81 27.23 0.24
N TRP A 166 4.53 28.01 1.30
CA TRP A 166 3.48 27.65 2.26
C TRP A 166 2.16 28.41 2.02
N PRO A 167 1.22 27.88 1.22
CA PRO A 167 -0.16 28.34 1.25
C PRO A 167 -0.81 28.01 2.60
N ASP A 168 -1.71 28.89 3.05
CA ASP A 168 -2.51 28.73 4.28
C ASP A 168 -3.29 27.40 4.38
N LYS A 169 -3.37 26.59 3.31
CA LYS A 169 -4.10 25.31 3.21
C LYS A 169 -3.43 24.24 2.31
N ALA A 170 -2.10 24.13 2.31
CA ALA A 170 -1.42 23.05 1.57
C ALA A 170 -1.25 21.76 2.41
N SER A 171 -1.43 20.59 1.78
CA SER A 171 -1.11 19.27 2.35
C SER A 171 0.19 18.78 1.74
N SER A 172 1.35 19.21 2.25
CA SER A 172 2.65 18.83 1.69
C SER A 172 3.12 17.49 2.26
N LEU A 173 3.46 16.53 1.39
CA LEU A 173 4.04 15.23 1.77
C LEU A 173 5.55 15.27 1.54
N LEU A 174 6.34 15.18 2.62
CA LEU A 174 7.79 15.11 2.54
C LEU A 174 8.27 13.66 2.70
N THR A 175 9.03 13.15 1.72
CA THR A 175 9.65 11.82 1.78
C THR A 175 11.18 11.96 1.77
N LEU A 176 11.84 11.27 2.70
CA LEU A 176 13.29 11.28 2.86
C LEU A 176 13.83 9.81 2.79
N SER A 177 14.79 9.51 1.92
CA SER A 177 15.40 8.16 1.72
C SER A 177 16.89 8.06 2.15
N THR A 178 17.26 7.22 3.15
CA THR A 178 18.61 7.17 3.78
C THR A 178 19.48 6.08 3.20
N ASN A 179 20.74 6.44 2.90
CA ASN A 179 21.88 5.52 2.84
C ASN A 179 23.10 6.22 3.44
N VAL A 180 23.31 6.17 4.76
CA VAL A 180 24.45 6.87 5.39
C VAL A 180 25.14 6.12 6.53
N SER A 181 26.47 6.08 6.39
CA SER A 181 27.50 5.74 7.37
C SER A 181 27.78 6.94 8.30
N LEU A 182 27.64 6.75 9.62
CA LEU A 182 27.79 7.79 10.64
C LEU A 182 29.26 8.16 10.91
N PHE A 183 29.68 9.40 10.62
CA PHE A 183 30.82 10.06 11.27
C PHE A 183 30.58 11.58 11.39
N GLY A 184 30.51 12.08 12.64
CA GLY A 184 30.82 13.47 13.01
C GLY A 184 29.73 14.53 12.90
N VAL A 185 28.87 14.66 13.93
CA VAL A 185 28.23 15.95 14.27
C VAL A 185 28.27 16.13 15.79
N THR A 186 29.07 17.09 16.25
CA THR A 186 29.27 17.47 17.65
C THR A 186 28.34 18.61 18.05
N SER A 187 27.06 18.33 18.28
CA SER A 187 26.25 18.91 19.37
C SER A 187 24.77 18.52 19.19
N LEU A 188 24.26 17.71 20.12
CA LEU A 188 22.87 17.24 20.17
C LEU A 188 21.84 18.35 20.45
N GLN A 189 22.25 19.58 20.77
CA GLN A 189 21.33 20.65 21.18
C GLN A 189 20.55 21.26 20.01
N THR A 190 21.17 21.49 18.86
CA THR A 190 20.52 22.19 17.72
C THR A 190 19.43 21.35 17.05
N VAL A 191 19.64 20.04 16.95
CA VAL A 191 18.65 19.10 16.38
C VAL A 191 17.44 18.95 17.31
N THR A 192 17.66 18.98 18.62
CA THR A 192 16.58 18.84 19.62
C THR A 192 15.70 20.08 19.67
N GLU A 193 16.26 21.28 19.56
CA GLU A 193 15.50 22.54 19.52
C GLU A 193 14.69 22.69 18.21
N LEU A 194 15.24 22.27 17.06
CA LEU A 194 14.56 22.33 15.77
C LEU A 194 13.38 21.35 15.68
N VAL A 195 13.51 20.14 16.22
CA VAL A 195 12.38 19.21 16.28
C VAL A 195 11.32 19.71 17.28
N TYR A 196 11.73 20.35 18.39
CA TYR A 196 10.78 20.99 19.30
C TYR A 196 9.99 22.12 18.64
N LEU A 197 10.64 22.96 17.83
CA LEU A 197 9.98 24.02 17.06
C LEU A 197 9.02 23.45 16.00
N LEU A 198 9.42 22.41 15.28
CA LEU A 198 8.57 21.72 14.29
C LEU A 198 7.34 21.10 14.97
N VAL A 199 7.51 20.46 16.14
CA VAL A 199 6.42 19.88 16.93
C VAL A 199 5.50 20.95 17.52
N ILE A 200 6.04 22.08 18.02
CA ILE A 200 5.23 23.20 18.54
C ILE A 200 4.43 23.87 17.43
N PHE A 201 5.01 24.03 16.24
CA PHE A 201 4.35 24.61 15.07
C PHE A 201 3.22 23.71 14.56
N LEU A 202 3.46 22.39 14.45
CA LEU A 202 2.44 21.40 14.14
C LEU A 202 1.32 21.34 15.21
N ARG A 203 1.65 21.59 16.48
CA ARG A 203 0.68 21.60 17.60
C ARG A 203 -0.23 22.84 17.61
N ARG A 204 0.18 23.95 16.98
CA ARG A 204 -0.66 25.14 16.81
C ARG A 204 -1.69 24.99 15.68
N SER A 205 -1.42 24.12 14.72
CA SER A 205 -2.25 23.93 13.52
C SER A 205 -3.20 22.73 13.61
N VAL A 206 -3.02 21.82 14.58
CA VAL A 206 -3.85 20.62 14.74
C VAL A 206 -4.15 20.34 16.23
N SER A 207 -5.42 20.42 16.62
CA SER A 207 -5.90 20.07 17.96
C SER A 207 -5.94 18.55 18.16
N VAL A 208 -4.80 17.92 18.47
CA VAL A 208 -4.77 16.49 18.79
C VAL A 208 -3.96 16.22 20.08
N SER A 209 -4.56 15.45 21.00
CA SER A 209 -4.04 15.05 22.30
C SER A 209 -3.24 13.73 22.20
N TRP A 210 -1.99 13.72 22.69
CA TRP A 210 -1.17 12.50 22.84
C TRP A 210 -0.31 12.55 24.11
N SER A 211 -0.19 11.42 24.82
CA SER A 211 0.49 11.27 26.12
C SER A 211 2.03 11.39 26.05
N ASN A 212 2.66 11.76 27.17
CA ASN A 212 4.04 12.26 27.24
C ASN A 212 5.16 11.21 27.15
N SER A 213 4.90 9.91 27.32
CA SER A 213 5.98 8.90 27.45
C SER A 213 6.58 8.39 26.15
N LEU A 214 5.94 8.61 24.99
CA LEU A 214 6.46 8.15 23.68
C LEU A 214 7.24 9.24 22.92
N ARG A 215 7.34 10.46 23.48
CA ARG A 215 7.80 11.66 22.77
C ARG A 215 9.31 11.81 22.65
N VAL A 216 10.12 11.19 23.51
CA VAL A 216 11.54 11.55 23.63
C VAL A 216 12.48 10.54 22.95
N THR A 217 12.04 9.29 22.74
CA THR A 217 12.93 8.22 22.29
C THR A 217 13.03 8.07 20.77
N LEU A 218 12.00 8.46 20.00
CA LEU A 218 11.99 8.32 18.54
C LEU A 218 12.69 9.47 17.78
N ILE A 219 12.76 10.65 18.38
CA ILE A 219 13.22 11.88 17.71
C ILE A 219 14.75 11.98 17.65
N SER A 220 15.47 11.31 18.55
CA SER A 220 16.94 11.37 18.65
C SER A 220 17.69 10.53 17.60
N TRP A 221 17.02 9.64 16.85
CA TRP A 221 17.69 8.59 16.09
C TRP A 221 17.64 8.72 14.56
N LEU A 222 16.87 9.65 13.98
CA LEU A 222 16.51 9.57 12.55
C LEU A 222 16.97 10.72 11.64
N LEU A 223 17.65 11.74 12.15
CA LEU A 223 17.78 13.00 11.40
C LEU A 223 19.05 13.31 10.56
N PRO A 224 20.21 12.62 10.59
CA PRO A 224 21.38 13.27 9.98
C PRO A 224 21.62 13.23 8.47
N MET A 225 21.03 12.39 7.60
CA MET A 225 21.43 12.45 6.16
C MET A 225 20.44 11.90 5.13
N LEU A 226 19.69 12.78 4.46
CA LEU A 226 18.65 12.41 3.51
C LEU A 226 18.50 13.44 2.37
N PRO A 227 18.42 13.08 1.07
CA PRO A 227 17.99 14.01 0.03
C PRO A 227 16.49 14.31 0.15
N LEU A 228 16.14 15.54 -0.22
CA LEU A 228 14.79 16.11 -0.13
C LEU A 228 14.08 15.96 -1.48
N VAL A 229 12.90 15.33 -1.49
CA VAL A 229 11.98 15.39 -2.63
C VAL A 229 10.68 16.01 -2.13
N VAL A 230 10.29 17.14 -2.68
CA VAL A 230 9.07 17.87 -2.33
C VAL A 230 8.06 17.65 -3.44
N TYR A 231 6.84 17.22 -3.07
CA TYR A 231 5.70 17.20 -3.98
C TYR A 231 4.70 18.26 -3.53
N THR A 232 4.41 19.23 -4.40
CA THR A 232 3.33 20.19 -4.18
C THR A 232 2.14 19.81 -5.07
N SER A 233 0.95 19.79 -4.48
CA SER A 233 -0.31 19.60 -5.20
C SER A 233 -1.16 20.83 -4.98
N HIS A 234 -1.37 21.61 -6.05
CA HIS A 234 -2.36 22.68 -6.07
C HIS A 234 -3.73 22.10 -6.40
N ARG A 235 -4.72 22.33 -5.52
CA ARG A 235 -6.14 22.13 -5.79
C ARG A 235 -6.73 23.34 -6.48
#